data_AF-A0A6G1HIE4-F1
#
_entry.id   AF-A0A6G1HIE4-F1
#
_cell.length_a   1.000
_cell.length_b   1.000
_cell.length_c   1.000
_cell.angle_alpha   90.00
_cell.angle_beta   90.00
_cell.angle_gamma   90.00
#
_symmetry.space_group_name_H-M   'P 1'
#
loop_
_entity.id
_entity.type
_entity.pdbx_description
1 polymer ?
#
loop_
_entity_poly.entity_id
_entity_poly.type
_entity_poly.pdbx_seq_one_letter_code
_entity_poly.pdbx_strand_id
1 'polypeptide(L)'
;GILIGPSLQSALQKQIPGLKTYPVLYAASLATNINTVRTDQASINKGVDAFKQAQGCSVIIAGGYSQGAAVMHNVISKSLDAGIKAKIAGVALFGDTRNQQDKGHIPNFPTERSKVWCNKNDGVCGGALNVNAGHLSYSNAQIGEAATYLATQAKSLKAGSGAVSGVAETAAETTEASG
;
A
#
# COMPACT_ATOMS: atom_id res chain seq x y z
N GLY A 1 11.73 -0.83 -8.30
CA GLY A 1 11.37 -0.84 -9.74
C GLY A 1 11.50 0.55 -10.32
N ILE A 2 11.69 0.70 -11.64
CA ILE A 2 12.08 1.97 -12.27
C ILE A 2 10.87 2.78 -12.77
N LEU A 3 9.79 2.12 -13.22
CA LEU A 3 8.69 2.80 -13.92
C LEU A 3 7.81 3.69 -13.00
N ILE A 4 7.39 3.15 -11.86
CA ILE A 4 6.45 3.84 -10.95
C ILE A 4 7.13 4.34 -9.67
N GLY A 5 8.02 3.52 -9.11
CA GLY A 5 8.59 3.72 -7.77
C GLY A 5 9.25 5.09 -7.58
N PRO A 6 10.25 5.49 -8.39
CA PRO A 6 10.95 6.76 -8.22
C PRO A 6 10.04 7.97 -8.37
N SER A 7 9.16 7.96 -9.38
CA SER A 7 8.21 9.06 -9.62
C SER A 7 7.19 9.19 -8.48
N LEU A 8 6.65 8.06 -7.99
CA LEU A 8 5.74 8.04 -6.85
C LEU A 8 6.44 8.52 -5.58
N GLN A 9 7.66 8.05 -5.32
CA GLN A 9 8.46 8.48 -4.17
C GLN A 9 8.72 9.99 -4.22
N SER A 10 9.16 10.52 -5.37
CA SER A 10 9.42 11.96 -5.53
C SER A 10 8.15 12.78 -5.31
N ALA A 11 7.01 12.35 -5.85
CA ALA A 11 5.73 13.02 -5.64
C ALA A 11 5.28 12.98 -4.18
N LEU A 12 5.47 11.85 -3.48
CA LEU A 12 5.14 11.71 -2.07
C LEU A 12 6.04 12.54 -1.16
N GLN A 13 7.35 12.59 -1.42
CA GLN A 13 8.30 13.38 -0.63
C GLN A 13 7.96 14.87 -0.64
N LYS A 14 7.39 15.39 -1.74
CA LYS A 14 6.90 16.77 -1.83
C LYS A 14 5.68 17.03 -0.94
N GLN A 15 4.86 16.00 -0.68
CA GLN A 15 3.62 16.13 0.08
C GLN A 15 3.75 15.71 1.55
N ILE A 16 4.75 14.88 1.87
CA ILE A 16 5.02 14.31 3.19
C ILE A 16 6.50 14.56 3.53
N PRO A 17 6.82 15.74 4.10
CA PRO A 17 8.18 16.00 4.59
C PRO A 17 8.61 14.93 5.60
N GLY A 18 9.84 14.45 5.48
CA GLY A 18 10.40 13.41 6.37
C GLY A 18 9.95 11.98 6.06
N LEU A 19 9.32 11.73 4.89
CA LEU A 19 8.98 10.38 4.43
C LEU A 19 10.23 9.48 4.38
N LYS A 20 10.18 8.35 5.09
CA LYS A 20 11.15 7.25 4.98
C LYS A 20 10.64 6.21 3.99
N THR A 21 11.50 5.78 3.07
CA THR A 21 11.16 4.79 2.05
C THR A 21 11.87 3.48 2.33
N TYR A 22 11.12 2.37 2.35
CA TYR A 22 11.65 1.02 2.50
C TYR A 22 11.36 0.22 1.22
N PRO A 23 12.38 -0.07 0.39
CA PRO A 23 12.15 -0.81 -0.84
C PRO A 23 11.93 -2.30 -0.56
N VAL A 24 10.99 -2.91 -1.30
CA VAL A 24 10.87 -4.38 -1.34
C VAL A 24 11.84 -4.91 -2.41
N LEU A 25 12.96 -5.47 -1.96
CA LEU A 25 14.00 -6.01 -2.83
C LEU A 25 13.75 -7.50 -3.08
N TYR A 26 13.15 -7.83 -4.22
CA TYR A 26 12.87 -9.20 -4.65
C TYR A 26 13.21 -9.39 -6.13
N ALA A 27 13.34 -10.64 -6.57
CA ALA A 27 13.85 -11.00 -7.90
C ALA A 27 12.94 -10.59 -9.06
N ALA A 28 11.66 -10.26 -8.79
CA ALA A 28 10.68 -9.82 -9.77
C ALA A 28 10.56 -10.74 -11.01
N SER A 29 10.63 -12.05 -10.78
CA SER A 29 10.58 -13.04 -11.86
C SER A 29 9.22 -13.07 -12.53
N LEU A 30 9.19 -12.97 -13.87
CA LEU A 30 7.96 -13.09 -14.65
C LEU A 30 7.29 -14.46 -14.43
N ALA A 31 8.09 -15.52 -14.29
CA ALA A 31 7.59 -16.88 -14.14
C ALA A 31 6.74 -17.04 -12.88
N THR A 32 7.01 -16.29 -11.81
CA THR A 32 6.27 -16.45 -10.55
C THR A 32 4.89 -15.79 -10.58
N ASN A 33 4.56 -15.03 -11.63
CA ASN A 33 3.19 -14.53 -11.84
C ASN A 33 2.20 -15.63 -12.23
N ILE A 34 2.66 -16.77 -12.77
CA ILE A 34 1.77 -17.87 -13.16
C ILE A 34 1.11 -18.55 -11.96
N ASN A 35 1.70 -18.38 -10.78
CA ASN A 35 1.13 -18.87 -9.53
C ASN A 35 -0.23 -18.24 -9.28
N THR A 36 -1.09 -18.96 -8.57
CA THR A 36 -2.43 -18.48 -8.21
C THR A 36 -2.39 -17.15 -7.46
N VAL A 37 -1.40 -16.98 -6.57
CA VAL A 37 -1.16 -15.75 -5.82
C VAL A 37 -0.47 -14.64 -6.61
N ARG A 38 -0.14 -14.86 -7.90
CA ARG A 38 0.52 -13.92 -8.83
C ARG A 38 1.91 -13.45 -8.39
N THR A 39 2.55 -14.17 -7.47
CA THR A 39 3.94 -13.96 -7.02
C THR A 39 4.46 -15.25 -6.37
N ASP A 40 5.56 -15.20 -5.63
CA ASP A 40 6.15 -16.31 -4.89
C ASP A 40 6.35 -15.98 -3.40
N GLN A 41 6.57 -17.02 -2.59
CA GLN A 41 6.73 -16.86 -1.14
C GLN A 41 7.97 -16.03 -0.78
N ALA A 42 9.06 -16.11 -1.56
CA ALA A 42 10.27 -15.34 -1.29
C ALA A 42 10.00 -13.82 -1.43
N SER A 43 9.25 -13.43 -2.44
CA SER A 43 8.82 -12.05 -2.69
C SER A 43 7.86 -11.56 -1.62
N ILE A 44 6.94 -12.41 -1.16
CA ILE A 44 6.06 -12.12 0.00
C ILE A 44 6.89 -11.87 1.25
N ASN A 45 7.88 -12.73 1.54
CA ASN A 45 8.74 -12.57 2.71
C ASN A 45 9.52 -11.25 2.66
N LYS A 46 10.04 -10.86 1.50
CA LYS A 46 10.69 -9.54 1.32
C LYS A 46 9.73 -8.37 1.53
N GLY A 47 8.46 -8.53 1.15
CA GLY A 47 7.42 -7.56 1.46
C GLY A 47 7.19 -7.45 2.97
N VAL A 48 7.06 -8.58 3.67
CA VAL A 48 6.94 -8.61 5.14
C VAL A 48 8.14 -7.94 5.81
N ASP A 49 9.36 -8.22 5.37
CA ASP A 49 10.58 -7.61 5.89
C ASP A 49 10.55 -6.07 5.77
N ALA A 50 10.08 -5.53 4.65
CA ALA A 50 9.95 -4.09 4.46
C ALA A 50 8.93 -3.46 5.43
N PHE A 51 7.78 -4.10 5.65
CA PHE A 51 6.80 -3.65 6.64
C PHE A 51 7.34 -3.73 8.08
N LYS A 52 8.14 -4.75 8.40
CA LYS A 52 8.84 -4.86 9.69
C LYS A 52 9.89 -3.77 9.87
N GLN A 53 10.62 -3.37 8.83
CA GLN A 53 11.52 -2.21 8.90
C GLN A 53 10.75 -0.90 9.17
N ALA A 54 9.53 -0.79 8.64
CA ALA A 54 8.66 0.35 8.85
C ALA A 54 7.86 0.30 10.18
N GLN A 55 8.02 -0.73 11.01
CA GLN A 55 7.17 -0.94 12.20
C GLN A 55 7.24 0.20 13.23
N GLY A 56 8.37 0.92 13.27
CA GLY A 56 8.56 2.09 14.15
C GLY A 56 7.86 3.36 13.64
N CYS A 57 7.35 3.37 12.40
CA CYS A 57 6.56 4.48 11.89
C CYS A 57 5.16 4.45 12.53
N SER A 58 4.63 5.62 12.87
CA SER A 58 3.25 5.74 13.36
C SER A 58 2.21 5.57 12.25
N VAL A 59 2.59 5.89 11.00
CA VAL A 59 1.76 5.73 9.82
C VAL A 59 2.59 5.13 8.69
N ILE A 60 2.02 4.15 8.01
CA ILE A 60 2.59 3.45 6.87
C ILE A 60 1.70 3.69 5.65
N ILE A 61 2.32 4.00 4.52
CA ILE A 61 1.70 3.95 3.19
C ILE A 61 2.47 2.94 2.35
N ALA A 62 1.78 2.27 1.45
CA ALA A 62 2.38 1.24 0.61
C ALA A 62 2.01 1.43 -0.86
N GLY A 63 2.85 0.88 -1.74
CA GLY A 63 2.62 0.91 -3.17
C GLY A 63 3.16 -0.34 -3.85
N GLY A 64 2.48 -0.80 -4.90
CA GLY A 64 2.89 -1.96 -5.69
C GLY A 64 2.56 -1.76 -7.16
N TYR A 65 3.43 -2.23 -8.05
CA TYR A 65 3.21 -2.23 -9.49
C TYR A 65 3.36 -3.64 -10.05
N SER A 66 2.43 -4.08 -10.91
CA SER A 66 2.47 -5.41 -11.56
C SER A 66 2.52 -6.54 -10.53
N GLN A 67 3.54 -7.39 -10.57
CA GLN A 67 3.79 -8.40 -9.53
C GLN A 67 3.91 -7.79 -8.12
N GLY A 68 4.43 -6.56 -8.00
CA GLY A 68 4.55 -5.88 -6.71
C GLY A 68 3.19 -5.55 -6.09
N ALA A 69 2.14 -5.37 -6.90
CA ALA A 69 0.77 -5.25 -6.40
C ALA A 69 0.31 -6.58 -5.77
N ALA A 70 0.60 -7.71 -6.42
CA ALA A 70 0.33 -9.04 -5.85
C ALA A 70 1.11 -9.30 -4.56
N VAL A 71 2.34 -8.81 -4.44
CA VAL A 71 3.09 -8.85 -3.16
C VAL A 71 2.31 -8.09 -2.09
N MET A 72 1.84 -6.87 -2.35
CA MET A 72 1.04 -6.10 -1.39
C MET A 72 -0.24 -6.83 -0.99
N HIS A 73 -0.96 -7.41 -1.95
CA HIS A 73 -2.15 -8.23 -1.69
C HIS A 73 -1.86 -9.33 -0.68
N ASN A 74 -0.85 -10.16 -0.92
CA ASN A 74 -0.57 -11.32 -0.06
C ASN A 74 0.01 -10.92 1.31
N VAL A 75 0.88 -9.90 1.34
CA VAL A 75 1.46 -9.42 2.59
C VAL A 75 0.39 -8.85 3.50
N ILE A 76 -0.40 -7.90 3.01
CA ILE A 76 -1.37 -7.14 3.83
C ILE A 76 -2.58 -8.01 4.20
N SER A 77 -3.05 -8.88 3.30
CA SER A 77 -4.23 -9.70 3.57
C SER A 77 -3.97 -10.83 4.57
N LYS A 78 -2.75 -11.39 4.60
CA LYS A 78 -2.47 -12.69 5.25
C LYS A 78 -1.24 -12.73 6.16
N SER A 79 -0.26 -11.85 5.98
CA SER A 79 1.10 -12.08 6.52
C SER A 79 1.56 -11.05 7.56
N LEU A 80 0.82 -9.95 7.75
CA LEU A 80 1.16 -8.91 8.71
C LEU A 80 0.43 -9.10 10.04
N ASP A 81 1.15 -8.86 11.13
CA ASP A 81 0.57 -8.71 12.46
C ASP A 81 -0.43 -7.53 12.49
N ALA A 82 -1.49 -7.67 13.27
CA ALA A 82 -2.56 -6.69 13.36
C ALA A 82 -2.05 -5.28 13.71
N GLY A 83 -1.03 -5.18 14.57
CA GLY A 83 -0.44 -3.91 14.97
C GLY A 83 0.27 -3.15 13.83
N ILE A 84 0.96 -3.86 12.93
CA ILE A 84 1.57 -3.24 11.74
C ILE A 84 0.48 -2.90 10.72
N LYS A 85 -0.47 -3.82 10.52
CA LYS A 85 -1.58 -3.64 9.57
C LYS A 85 -2.46 -2.43 9.92
N ALA A 86 -2.70 -2.18 11.20
CA ALA A 86 -3.49 -1.03 11.68
C ALA A 86 -2.84 0.33 11.35
N LYS A 87 -1.50 0.37 11.23
CA LYS A 87 -0.74 1.57 10.87
C LYS A 87 -0.80 1.89 9.38
N ILE A 88 -1.33 1.00 8.55
CA ILE A 88 -1.44 1.22 7.09
C ILE A 88 -2.61 2.16 6.81
N ALA A 89 -2.28 3.37 6.38
CA ALA A 89 -3.25 4.40 6.02
C ALA A 89 -3.80 4.22 4.60
N GLY A 90 -2.95 3.80 3.67
CA GLY A 90 -3.29 3.71 2.26
C GLY A 90 -2.35 2.80 1.47
N VAL A 91 -2.88 2.14 0.45
CA VAL A 91 -2.14 1.32 -0.51
C VAL A 91 -2.50 1.71 -1.94
N ALA A 92 -1.49 1.98 -2.77
CA ALA A 92 -1.66 2.27 -4.19
C ALA A 92 -1.17 1.11 -5.07
N LEU A 93 -2.05 0.58 -5.90
CA LEU A 93 -1.77 -0.60 -6.72
C LEU A 93 -1.86 -0.23 -8.21
N PHE A 94 -0.76 -0.37 -8.95
CA PHE A 94 -0.70 -0.06 -10.38
C PHE A 94 -0.60 -1.34 -11.20
N GLY A 95 -1.40 -1.49 -12.25
CA GLY A 95 -1.36 -2.69 -13.11
C GLY A 95 -1.51 -3.95 -12.30
N ASP A 96 -2.54 -3.99 -11.46
CA ASP A 96 -2.68 -5.01 -10.43
C ASP A 96 -3.05 -6.36 -11.04
N THR A 97 -2.09 -7.29 -11.01
CA THR A 97 -2.23 -8.67 -11.52
C THR A 97 -3.25 -9.51 -10.74
N ARG A 98 -3.66 -9.03 -9.57
CA ARG A 98 -4.69 -9.62 -8.70
C ARG A 98 -6.02 -8.86 -8.76
N ASN A 99 -6.13 -7.78 -9.55
CA ASN A 99 -7.31 -6.92 -9.60
C ASN A 99 -8.62 -7.71 -9.82
N GLN A 100 -8.70 -8.55 -10.85
CA GLN A 100 -9.92 -9.31 -11.11
C GLN A 100 -10.17 -10.38 -10.03
N GLN A 101 -9.10 -11.05 -9.59
CA GLN A 101 -9.14 -12.17 -8.66
C GLN A 101 -9.57 -11.75 -7.25
N ASP A 102 -9.15 -10.55 -6.84
CA ASP A 102 -9.44 -9.96 -5.53
C ASP A 102 -10.49 -8.83 -5.64
N LYS A 103 -11.22 -8.75 -6.75
CA LYS A 103 -12.34 -7.82 -6.96
C LYS A 103 -11.99 -6.35 -6.69
N GLY A 104 -10.83 -5.93 -7.16
CA GLY A 104 -10.36 -4.54 -7.11
C GLY A 104 -9.98 -4.01 -5.73
N HIS A 105 -9.81 -4.88 -4.73
CA HIS A 105 -9.41 -4.48 -3.38
C HIS A 105 -8.49 -5.54 -2.74
N ILE A 106 -7.75 -5.15 -1.71
CA ILE A 106 -6.94 -6.10 -0.94
C ILE A 106 -7.86 -6.85 0.04
N PRO A 107 -7.92 -8.20 0.01
CA PRO A 107 -8.75 -8.94 0.93
C PRO A 107 -8.38 -8.70 2.40
N ASN A 108 -9.37 -8.73 3.30
CA ASN A 108 -9.19 -8.49 4.74
C ASN A 108 -8.56 -7.12 5.06
N PHE A 109 -8.71 -6.12 4.19
CA PHE A 109 -8.22 -4.77 4.40
C PHE A 109 -9.33 -3.76 4.05
N PRO A 110 -9.45 -2.63 4.77
CA PRO A 110 -10.54 -1.69 4.52
C PRO A 110 -10.50 -1.18 3.08
N THR A 111 -11.62 -1.31 2.37
CA THR A 111 -11.70 -1.03 0.93
C THR A 111 -11.34 0.41 0.59
N GLU A 112 -11.66 1.35 1.48
CA GLU A 112 -11.34 2.77 1.36
C GLU A 112 -9.85 3.10 1.54
N ARG A 113 -9.06 2.12 2.00
CA ARG A 113 -7.61 2.28 2.19
C ARG A 113 -6.78 1.63 1.09
N SER A 114 -7.39 0.97 0.11
CA SER A 114 -6.67 0.47 -1.08
C SER A 114 -7.28 1.04 -2.36
N LYS A 115 -6.45 1.53 -3.27
CA LYS A 115 -6.91 2.01 -4.58
C LYS A 115 -6.08 1.40 -5.70
N VAL A 116 -6.78 0.93 -6.72
CA VAL A 116 -6.20 0.34 -7.94
C VAL A 116 -6.21 1.37 -9.06
N TRP A 117 -5.05 1.58 -9.67
CA TRP A 117 -4.87 2.23 -10.96
C TRP A 117 -4.62 1.16 -12.01
N CYS A 118 -5.62 0.96 -12.86
CA CYS A 118 -5.56 0.04 -13.99
C CYS A 118 -5.92 0.80 -15.26
N ASN A 119 -5.00 0.85 -16.23
CA ASN A 119 -5.31 1.41 -17.55
C ASN A 119 -6.41 0.54 -18.21
N LYS A 120 -7.33 1.17 -18.95
CA LYS A 120 -8.45 0.46 -19.60
C LYS A 120 -7.99 -0.69 -20.50
N ASN A 121 -6.83 -0.53 -21.14
CA ASN A 121 -6.20 -1.51 -22.01
C ASN A 121 -5.10 -2.33 -21.31
N ASP A 122 -4.91 -2.24 -19.99
CA ASP A 122 -3.93 -3.05 -19.28
C ASP A 122 -4.40 -4.52 -19.24
N GLY A 123 -3.65 -5.37 -19.95
CA GLY A 123 -3.97 -6.78 -20.10
C GLY A 123 -3.80 -7.62 -18.83
N VAL A 124 -3.17 -7.09 -17.77
CA VAL A 124 -3.03 -7.84 -16.51
C VAL A 124 -4.19 -7.61 -15.54
N CYS A 125 -4.85 -6.45 -15.63
CA CYS A 125 -5.91 -6.06 -14.71
C CYS A 125 -7.21 -6.87 -14.92
N GLY A 126 -7.41 -7.40 -16.13
CA GLY A 126 -8.51 -8.29 -16.50
C GLY A 126 -8.24 -9.76 -16.16
N GLY A 127 -7.29 -10.03 -15.26
CA GLY A 127 -6.98 -11.36 -14.73
C GLY A 127 -6.12 -12.25 -15.60
N ALA A 128 -5.84 -11.88 -16.85
CA ALA A 128 -4.79 -12.49 -17.65
C ALA A 128 -3.39 -12.04 -17.18
N LEU A 129 -2.33 -12.68 -17.66
CA LEU A 129 -0.94 -12.22 -17.49
C LEU A 129 -0.41 -11.60 -18.77
N ASN A 130 -1.21 -10.73 -19.39
CA ASN A 130 -0.87 -10.13 -20.67
C ASN A 130 -0.20 -8.76 -20.44
N VAL A 131 1.12 -8.75 -20.42
CA VAL A 131 1.91 -7.51 -20.37
C VAL A 131 1.87 -6.85 -21.75
N ASN A 132 1.18 -5.71 -21.85
CA ASN A 132 1.01 -4.96 -23.08
C ASN A 132 1.36 -3.47 -22.90
N ALA A 133 1.17 -2.66 -23.95
CA ALA A 133 1.46 -1.23 -23.88
C ALA A 133 0.67 -0.51 -22.77
N GLY A 134 -0.58 -0.91 -22.51
CA GLY A 134 -1.38 -0.39 -21.41
C GLY A 134 -0.74 -0.65 -20.05
N HIS A 135 -0.16 -1.84 -19.85
CA HIS A 135 0.55 -2.21 -18.63
C HIS A 135 1.82 -1.37 -18.38
N LEU A 136 2.50 -0.98 -19.45
CA LEU A 136 3.79 -0.27 -19.38
C LEU A 136 3.65 1.26 -19.35
N SER A 137 2.43 1.81 -19.41
CA SER A 137 2.17 3.24 -19.68
C SER A 137 1.34 3.96 -18.62
N TYR A 138 1.62 3.71 -17.34
CA TYR A 138 1.06 4.53 -16.26
C TYR A 138 1.66 5.94 -16.27
N SER A 139 0.81 6.94 -16.47
CA SER A 139 1.22 8.34 -16.66
C SER A 139 1.66 9.03 -15.36
N ASN A 140 2.46 10.09 -15.51
CA ASN A 140 2.84 10.96 -14.39
C ASN A 140 1.61 11.59 -13.69
N ALA A 141 0.52 11.85 -14.42
CA ALA A 141 -0.72 12.35 -13.83
C ALA A 141 -1.34 11.32 -12.89
N GLN A 142 -1.43 10.04 -13.29
CA GLN A 142 -1.93 8.96 -12.43
C GLN A 142 -1.01 8.74 -11.21
N ILE A 143 0.30 8.82 -11.40
CA ILE A 143 1.26 8.72 -10.30
C ILE A 143 1.09 9.88 -9.31
N GLY A 144 0.88 11.10 -9.82
CA GLY A 144 0.59 12.28 -9.00
C GLY A 144 -0.72 12.14 -8.21
N GLU A 145 -1.78 11.64 -8.85
CA GLU A 145 -3.06 11.35 -8.20
C GLU A 145 -2.88 10.32 -7.08
N ALA A 146 -2.13 9.24 -7.32
CA ALA A 146 -1.83 8.23 -6.31
C ALA A 146 -1.03 8.80 -5.13
N ALA A 147 -0.05 9.67 -5.40
CA ALA A 147 0.69 10.36 -4.35
C ALA A 147 -0.23 11.22 -3.47
N THR A 148 -1.14 11.98 -4.10
CA THR A 148 -2.13 12.81 -3.38
C THR A 148 -3.10 11.95 -2.57
N TYR A 149 -3.59 10.84 -3.14
CA TYR A 149 -4.41 9.87 -2.42
C TYR A 149 -3.70 9.35 -1.17
N LEU A 150 -2.47 8.83 -1.32
CA LEU A 150 -1.70 8.28 -0.19
C LEU A 150 -1.37 9.35 0.87
N ALA A 151 -1.02 10.57 0.45
CA ALA A 151 -0.77 11.67 1.36
C ALA A 151 -2.03 12.08 2.15
N THR A 152 -3.19 12.07 1.49
CA THR A 152 -4.49 12.33 2.13
C THR A 152 -4.81 11.26 3.16
N GLN A 153 -4.70 9.98 2.78
CA GLN A 153 -4.88 8.85 3.70
C GLN A 153 -3.97 8.96 4.93
N ALA A 154 -2.68 9.27 4.72
CA ALA A 154 -1.71 9.39 5.79
C ALA A 154 -2.07 10.52 6.77
N LYS A 155 -2.50 11.68 6.27
CA LYS A 155 -2.95 12.81 7.10
C LYS A 155 -4.22 12.44 7.89
N SER A 156 -5.20 11.80 7.25
CA SER A 156 -6.44 11.37 7.91
C SER A 156 -6.20 10.37 9.03
N LEU A 157 -5.32 9.38 8.83
CA LEU A 157 -5.01 8.41 9.88
C LEU A 157 -4.28 9.07 11.07
N LYS A 158 -3.37 10.02 10.81
CA LYS A 158 -2.71 10.80 11.88
C LYS A 158 -3.72 11.63 12.68
N ALA A 159 -4.62 12.34 12.00
CA ALA A 159 -5.65 13.16 12.64
C ALA A 159 -6.61 12.31 13.49
N GLY A 160 -7.06 11.17 12.96
CA GLY A 160 -7.92 10.23 13.70
C GLY A 160 -7.23 9.64 14.92
N SER A 161 -5.93 9.33 14.84
CA SER A 161 -5.17 8.82 15.99
C SER A 161 -4.99 9.88 17.08
N GLY A 162 -4.77 11.16 16.70
CA GLY A 162 -4.66 12.27 17.65
C GLY A 162 -5.97 12.60 18.37
N ALA A 163 -7.10 12.51 17.66
CA ALA A 163 -8.43 12.70 18.25
C ALA A 163 -8.76 11.64 19.31
N VAL A 164 -8.38 10.37 19.07
CA VAL A 164 -8.61 9.28 20.04
C VAL A 164 -7.72 9.43 21.28
N SER A 165 -6.45 9.85 21.10
CA SER A 165 -5.56 10.13 22.24
C SER A 165 -6.04 11.29 23.10
N GLY A 166 -6.55 12.38 22.51
CA GLY A 166 -7.04 13.54 23.26
C GLY A 166 -8.29 13.27 24.10
N VAL A 167 -9.15 12.34 23.66
CA VAL A 167 -10.34 11.90 24.43
C VAL A 167 -9.95 10.99 25.59
N ALA A 168 -8.90 10.18 25.44
CA ALA A 168 -8.40 9.33 26.54
C ALA A 168 -7.74 10.16 27.65
N GLU A 169 -7.09 11.28 27.31
CA GLU A 169 -6.44 12.18 28.27
C GLU A 169 -7.47 13.01 29.07
N THR A 170 -8.56 13.46 28.44
CA THR A 170 -9.65 14.19 29.13
C THR A 170 -10.53 13.30 30.01
N ALA A 171 -10.60 12.00 29.75
CA ALA A 171 -11.30 11.06 30.62
C ALA A 171 -10.53 10.74 31.92
N ALA A 172 -9.20 10.92 31.94
CA ALA A 172 -8.39 10.68 33.13
C ALA A 172 -8.47 11.84 34.15
N GLU A 173 -8.68 13.08 33.69
CA GLU A 173 -8.68 14.29 34.54
C GLU A 173 -9.98 14.50 35.33
N THR A 174 -11.05 13.75 35.05
CA THR A 174 -12.35 13.91 35.73
C THR A 174 -12.56 12.97 36.93
N THR A 175 -11.55 12.17 37.31
CA THR A 175 -11.70 11.17 38.40
C THR A 175 -11.02 11.57 39.73
N GLU A 176 -10.27 12.69 39.80
CA GLU A 176 -9.56 13.14 41.01
C GLU A 176 -10.23 14.31 41.78
N ALA A 177 -11.53 14.56 41.57
CA ALA A 177 -12.27 15.59 42.29
C ALA A 177 -13.55 15.04 42.98
N SER A 178 -13.40 13.98 43.77
CA SER A 178 -14.31 13.64 44.90
C SER A 178 -13.72 12.49 45.71
N GLY A 179 -13.10 12.82 46.84
CA GLY A 179 -12.56 11.87 47.81
C GLY A 179 -11.90 12.59 48.97
#